data_AF-A0A8J7DRT5-F1
#
_entry.id   AF-A0A8J7DRT5-F1
#
_cell.length_a   1.000
_cell.length_b   1.000
_cell.length_c   1.000
_cell.angle_alpha   90.00
_cell.angle_beta   90.00
_cell.angle_gamma   90.00
#
_symmetry.space_group_name_H-M   'P 1'
#
loop_
_entity.id
_entity.type
_entity.pdbx_description
1 polymer ?
#
loop_
_entity_poly.entity_id
_entity_poly.type
_entity_poly.pdbx_seq_one_letter_code
_entity_poly.pdbx_strand_id
1 'polypeptide(L)'
;GLGYLCVGLFQQLDDALSNILLTVAVSLGTFQIGQALGVSSAIAVVIAGLVIGELGFRQTSASTKVTLLNFWEYAGFGVNTFIFLLVGIEVDPSLLLQTIPAALFAVVAYQTGRILTTYPLLYLLRFIDRPLPLRWQHVLILGNIKGSLSMALALSLPPDLPGRSQVVALVFSTVLVSLVGQGLSLPVLVKRLRLSVPSVTKQRIETLQLNLIAAKAAQQELANLLQSGSLPKNLYEELFAAYQAQIAAADRDLRDFYNQRTLNDNAHLEDQSHLDGLRRRLYLAEKGAVNDALRKGLLSEETSQAYVRSLNEKLLSLKDD
;
A
#
# COMPACT_ATOMS: atom_id res chain seq x y z
N GLY A 1 15.36 -16.29 7.03
CA GLY A 1 16.25 -17.18 6.25
C GLY A 1 15.93 -17.12 4.78
N LEU A 2 14.89 -17.83 4.33
CA LEU A 2 14.54 -17.93 2.90
C LEU A 2 14.23 -16.59 2.23
N GLY A 3 13.47 -15.70 2.88
CA GLY A 3 13.21 -14.35 2.34
C GLY A 3 14.49 -13.58 2.04
N TYR A 4 15.54 -13.70 2.87
CA TYR A 4 16.84 -13.06 2.63
C TYR A 4 17.63 -13.73 1.50
N LEU A 5 17.56 -15.06 1.38
CA LEU A 5 18.21 -15.79 0.27
C LEU A 5 17.61 -15.39 -1.09
N CYS A 6 16.29 -15.15 -1.14
CA CYS A 6 15.62 -14.79 -2.39
C CYS A 6 15.82 -13.33 -2.79
N VAL A 7 16.18 -12.43 -1.86
CA VAL A 7 16.55 -11.04 -2.19
C VAL A 7 17.75 -10.99 -3.14
N GLY A 8 18.68 -11.95 -3.05
CA GLY A 8 19.80 -12.05 -4.00
C GLY A 8 19.38 -12.49 -5.40
N LEU A 9 18.36 -13.35 -5.53
CA LEU A 9 17.80 -13.77 -6.82
C LEU A 9 16.94 -12.68 -7.48
N PHE A 10 16.25 -11.87 -6.66
CA PHE A 10 15.53 -10.67 -7.13
C PHE A 10 16.45 -9.66 -7.83
N GLN A 11 17.74 -9.63 -7.50
CA GLN A 11 18.71 -8.71 -8.10
C GLN A 11 19.15 -9.12 -9.52
N GLN A 12 18.87 -10.36 -9.94
CA GLN A 12 19.29 -10.88 -11.25
C GLN A 12 18.15 -10.87 -12.29
N LEU A 13 16.91 -10.58 -11.86
CA LEU A 13 15.70 -10.67 -12.69
C LEU A 13 15.11 -9.27 -12.93
N ASP A 14 15.29 -8.72 -14.13
CA ASP A 14 14.86 -7.35 -14.48
C ASP A 14 13.38 -7.23 -14.89
N ASP A 15 12.73 -8.34 -15.25
CA ASP A 15 11.36 -8.33 -15.77
C ASP A 15 10.31 -8.62 -14.69
N ALA A 16 9.14 -7.98 -14.82
CA ALA A 16 8.02 -8.13 -13.90
C ALA A 16 7.49 -9.56 -13.83
N LEU A 17 7.45 -10.27 -14.96
CA LEU A 17 6.99 -11.65 -14.99
C LEU A 17 7.89 -12.58 -14.15
N SER A 18 9.20 -12.44 -14.30
CA SER A 18 10.19 -13.21 -13.53
C SER A 18 10.08 -12.93 -12.04
N ASN A 19 9.87 -11.67 -11.66
CA ASN A 19 9.66 -11.27 -10.27
C ASN A 19 8.35 -11.84 -9.69
N ILE A 20 7.26 -11.87 -10.46
CA ILE A 20 6.02 -12.54 -10.08
C ILE A 20 6.27 -14.03 -9.81
N LEU A 21 6.86 -14.74 -10.77
CA LEU A 21 7.14 -16.17 -10.64
C LEU A 21 8.04 -16.46 -9.44
N LEU A 22 9.04 -15.62 -9.18
CA LEU A 22 9.89 -15.73 -8.01
C LEU A 22 9.07 -15.55 -6.73
N THR A 23 8.22 -14.51 -6.60
CA THR A 23 7.37 -14.38 -5.40
C THR A 23 6.46 -15.57 -5.17
N VAL A 24 5.88 -16.14 -6.23
CA VAL A 24 5.03 -17.33 -6.14
C VAL A 24 5.85 -18.55 -5.69
N ALA A 25 7.01 -18.77 -6.29
CA ALA A 25 7.92 -19.84 -5.91
C ALA A 25 8.38 -19.71 -4.45
N VAL A 26 8.69 -18.50 -4.00
CA VAL A 26 9.07 -18.26 -2.59
C VAL A 26 7.89 -18.49 -1.65
N SER A 27 6.69 -18.03 -2.01
CA SER A 27 5.48 -18.27 -1.22
C SER A 27 5.21 -19.76 -1.04
N LEU A 28 5.15 -20.51 -2.13
CA LEU A 28 4.90 -21.96 -2.09
C LEU A 28 6.05 -22.73 -1.45
N GLY A 29 7.29 -22.39 -1.80
CA GLY A 29 8.48 -23.02 -1.24
C GLY A 29 8.60 -22.80 0.27
N THR A 30 8.35 -21.57 0.74
CA THR A 30 8.34 -21.27 2.19
C THR A 30 7.23 -22.02 2.89
N PHE A 31 6.05 -22.15 2.27
CA PHE A 31 4.95 -22.92 2.84
C PHE A 31 5.32 -24.39 3.05
N GLN A 32 5.87 -25.04 2.01
CA GLN A 32 6.27 -26.45 2.06
C GLN A 32 7.41 -26.69 3.05
N ILE A 33 8.42 -25.82 3.08
CA ILE A 33 9.52 -25.92 4.04
C ILE A 33 9.02 -25.72 5.47
N GLY A 34 8.11 -24.76 5.69
CA GLY A 34 7.47 -24.56 6.99
C GLY A 34 6.75 -25.82 7.48
N GLN A 35 6.07 -26.51 6.56
CA GLN A 35 5.35 -27.74 6.88
C GLN A 35 6.31 -28.88 7.25
N ALA A 36 7.40 -29.04 6.49
CA ALA A 36 8.43 -30.04 6.77
C ALA A 36 9.13 -29.81 8.12
N LEU A 37 9.28 -28.56 8.55
CA LEU A 37 9.87 -28.18 9.83
C LEU A 37 8.86 -28.18 11.00
N GLY A 38 7.57 -28.47 10.74
CA GLY A 38 6.52 -28.46 11.75
C GLY A 38 6.20 -27.07 12.33
N VAL A 39 6.58 -25.99 11.62
CA VAL A 39 6.26 -24.61 12.03
C VAL A 39 5.02 -24.11 11.30
N SER A 40 4.47 -22.97 11.73
CA SER A 40 3.33 -22.37 11.02
C SER A 40 3.74 -21.87 9.63
N SER A 41 3.43 -22.67 8.60
CA SER A 41 3.69 -22.34 7.20
C SER A 41 3.09 -21.01 6.78
N ALA A 42 1.86 -20.71 7.22
CA ALA A 42 1.20 -19.45 6.91
C ALA A 42 1.97 -18.23 7.46
N ILE A 43 2.41 -18.29 8.72
CA ILE A 43 3.20 -17.20 9.33
C ILE A 43 4.58 -17.10 8.65
N ALA A 44 5.21 -18.23 8.32
CA ALA A 44 6.49 -18.23 7.61
C ALA A 44 6.40 -17.52 6.25
N VAL A 45 5.33 -17.77 5.49
CA VAL A 45 5.05 -17.10 4.21
C VAL A 45 4.80 -15.61 4.41
N VAL A 46 4.03 -15.21 5.43
CA VAL A 46 3.79 -13.79 5.75
C VAL A 46 5.11 -13.07 6.06
N ILE A 47 5.98 -13.68 6.86
CA ILE A 47 7.30 -13.11 7.16
C ILE A 47 8.16 -13.01 5.89
N ALA A 48 8.16 -14.04 5.04
CA ALA A 48 8.88 -14.00 3.78
C ALA A 48 8.37 -12.88 2.86
N GLY A 49 7.05 -12.72 2.78
CA GLY A 49 6.39 -11.63 2.04
C GLY A 49 6.74 -10.26 2.58
N LEU A 50 6.78 -10.08 3.90
CA LEU A 50 7.18 -8.83 4.55
C LEU A 50 8.64 -8.48 4.23
N VAL A 51 9.54 -9.47 4.30
CA VAL A 51 10.97 -9.29 3.97
C VAL A 51 11.15 -8.94 2.49
N ILE A 52 10.43 -9.60 1.58
CA ILE A 52 10.47 -9.28 0.14
C ILE A 52 9.87 -7.90 -0.14
N GLY A 53 8.77 -7.56 0.54
CA GLY A 53 8.13 -6.25 0.41
C GLY A 53 9.05 -5.12 0.82
N GLU A 54 9.79 -5.27 1.92
CA GLU A 54 10.74 -4.24 2.37
C GLU A 54 12.03 -4.22 1.54
N LEU A 55 12.69 -5.36 1.37
CA LEU A 55 14.04 -5.41 0.78
C LEU A 55 14.04 -5.57 -0.74
N GLY A 56 13.11 -6.37 -1.27
CA GLY A 56 13.00 -6.65 -2.71
C GLY A 56 12.55 -5.43 -3.49
N PHE A 57 11.56 -4.68 -2.99
CA PHE A 57 11.08 -3.49 -3.67
C PHE A 57 12.08 -2.32 -3.67
N ARG A 58 13.10 -2.26 -2.81
CA ARG A 58 14.02 -1.10 -2.82
C ARG A 58 14.83 -0.97 -4.11
N GLN A 59 14.98 -2.05 -4.88
CA GLN A 59 15.88 -2.11 -6.04
C GLN A 59 15.15 -2.29 -7.39
N THR A 60 13.83 -2.51 -7.36
CA THR A 60 13.01 -2.75 -8.55
C THR A 60 12.43 -1.46 -9.14
N SER A 61 12.21 -1.41 -10.46
CA SER A 61 11.57 -0.26 -11.13
C SER A 61 10.15 -0.01 -10.59
N ALA A 62 9.68 1.25 -10.63
CA ALA A 62 8.34 1.61 -10.16
C ALA A 62 7.23 0.87 -10.94
N SER A 63 7.39 0.71 -12.25
CA SER A 63 6.43 -0.01 -13.10
C SER A 63 6.33 -1.48 -12.68
N THR A 64 7.47 -2.14 -12.46
CA THR A 64 7.49 -3.55 -12.05
C THR A 64 6.87 -3.77 -10.67
N LYS A 65 7.04 -2.83 -9.73
CA LYS A 65 6.37 -2.88 -8.42
C LYS A 65 4.85 -2.85 -8.55
N VAL A 66 4.34 -1.91 -9.35
CA VAL A 66 2.89 -1.77 -9.57
C VAL A 66 2.34 -3.07 -10.17
N THR A 67 3.02 -3.65 -11.17
CA THR A 67 2.61 -4.92 -11.77
C THR A 67 2.59 -6.06 -10.73
N LEU A 68 3.62 -6.15 -9.87
CA LEU A 68 3.68 -7.18 -8.83
C LEU A 68 2.57 -7.02 -7.78
N LEU A 69 2.33 -5.80 -7.33
CA LEU A 69 1.26 -5.48 -6.37
C LEU A 69 -0.12 -5.81 -6.96
N ASN A 70 -0.38 -5.38 -8.19
CA ASN A 70 -1.63 -5.67 -8.89
C ASN A 70 -1.84 -7.17 -9.07
N PHE A 71 -0.78 -7.93 -9.42
CA PHE A 71 -0.88 -9.38 -9.53
C PHE A 71 -1.34 -10.02 -8.21
N TRP A 72 -0.72 -9.67 -7.08
CA TRP A 72 -1.08 -10.23 -5.77
C TRP A 72 -2.45 -9.74 -5.29
N GLU A 73 -2.84 -8.51 -5.62
CA GLU A 73 -4.18 -8.00 -5.36
C GLU A 73 -5.25 -8.81 -6.11
N TYR A 74 -5.05 -9.03 -7.42
CA TYR A 74 -5.97 -9.83 -8.22
C TYR A 74 -5.98 -11.30 -7.82
N ALA A 75 -4.82 -11.89 -7.52
CA ALA A 75 -4.73 -13.26 -7.03
C ALA A 75 -5.46 -13.41 -5.69
N GLY A 76 -5.25 -12.48 -4.75
CA GLY A 76 -5.94 -12.44 -3.46
C GLY A 76 -7.44 -12.26 -3.62
N PHE A 77 -7.88 -11.37 -4.50
CA PHE A 77 -9.29 -11.19 -4.83
C PHE A 77 -9.92 -12.46 -5.43
N GLY A 78 -9.23 -13.11 -6.37
CA GLY A 78 -9.67 -14.35 -6.98
C GLY A 78 -9.82 -15.48 -5.96
N VAL A 79 -8.79 -15.72 -5.15
CA VAL A 79 -8.82 -16.74 -4.08
C VAL A 79 -9.93 -16.46 -3.07
N ASN A 80 -10.08 -15.21 -2.63
CA ASN A 80 -11.16 -14.83 -1.72
C ASN A 80 -12.54 -15.11 -2.33
N THR A 81 -12.74 -14.75 -3.59
CA THR A 81 -13.99 -15.00 -4.31
C THR A 81 -14.29 -16.50 -4.40
N PHE A 82 -13.30 -17.33 -4.73
CA PHE A 82 -13.47 -18.78 -4.74
C PHE A 82 -13.81 -19.35 -3.37
N ILE A 83 -13.15 -18.90 -2.30
CA ILE A 83 -13.46 -19.35 -0.93
C ILE A 83 -14.91 -19.01 -0.58
N PHE A 84 -15.35 -17.77 -0.80
CA PHE A 84 -16.73 -17.37 -0.52
C PHE A 84 -17.76 -18.13 -1.38
N LEU A 85 -17.44 -18.37 -2.65
CA LEU A 85 -18.30 -19.13 -3.55
C LEU A 85 -18.44 -20.59 -3.12
N LEU A 86 -17.32 -21.28 -2.86
CA LEU A 86 -17.30 -22.67 -2.43
C LEU A 86 -18.10 -22.85 -1.14
N VAL A 87 -17.90 -21.95 -0.19
CA VAL A 87 -18.61 -21.99 1.10
C VAL A 87 -20.08 -21.68 0.94
N GLY A 88 -20.42 -20.69 0.12
CA GLY A 88 -21.81 -20.36 -0.18
C GLY A 88 -22.57 -21.54 -0.79
N ILE A 89 -21.88 -22.45 -1.50
CA ILE A 89 -22.46 -23.68 -2.06
C ILE A 89 -22.52 -24.81 -1.02
N GLU A 90 -21.51 -24.95 -0.15
CA GLU A 90 -21.44 -26.02 0.87
C GLU A 90 -22.44 -25.82 2.02
N VAL A 91 -22.77 -24.56 2.35
CA VAL A 91 -23.54 -24.25 3.56
C VAL A 91 -25.06 -24.35 3.33
N ASP A 92 -25.72 -25.11 4.20
CA ASP A 92 -27.19 -25.23 4.24
C ASP A 92 -27.86 -23.91 4.68
N PRO A 93 -28.75 -23.32 3.86
CA PRO A 93 -29.48 -22.10 4.21
C PRO A 93 -30.32 -22.21 5.49
N SER A 94 -30.86 -23.38 5.78
CA SER A 94 -31.69 -23.61 6.97
C SER A 94 -30.85 -23.59 8.25
N LEU A 95 -29.65 -24.19 8.20
CA LEU A 95 -28.69 -24.18 9.30
C LEU A 95 -28.15 -22.77 9.54
N LEU A 96 -27.90 -22.01 8.46
CA LEU A 96 -27.49 -20.61 8.53
C LEU A 96 -28.45 -19.75 9.34
N LEU A 97 -29.75 -19.83 9.04
CA LEU A 97 -30.76 -19.05 9.75
C LEU A 97 -30.81 -19.39 11.23
N GLN A 98 -30.60 -20.66 11.59
CA GLN A 98 -30.53 -21.10 12.98
C GLN A 98 -29.26 -20.63 13.70
N THR A 99 -28.14 -20.45 12.98
CA THR A 99 -26.87 -20.00 13.57
C THR A 99 -26.76 -18.48 13.68
N ILE A 100 -27.68 -17.68 13.12
CA ILE A 100 -27.65 -16.21 13.23
C ILE A 100 -27.54 -15.69 14.67
N PRO A 101 -28.35 -16.16 15.65
CA PRO A 101 -28.24 -15.67 17.03
C PRO A 101 -26.87 -15.97 17.64
N ALA A 102 -26.34 -17.17 17.40
CA ALA A 102 -25.01 -17.56 17.86
C ALA A 102 -23.90 -16.75 17.16
N ALA A 103 -24.07 -16.43 15.88
CA ALA A 103 -23.16 -15.57 15.13
C ALA A 103 -23.17 -14.14 15.67
N LEU A 104 -24.34 -13.59 16.00
CA LEU A 104 -24.44 -12.26 16.60
C LEU A 104 -23.78 -12.22 17.98
N PHE A 105 -23.97 -13.27 18.79
CA PHE A 105 -23.25 -13.42 20.06
C PHE A 105 -21.74 -13.50 19.85
N ALA A 106 -21.27 -14.28 18.87
CA ALA A 106 -19.85 -14.38 18.52
C ALA A 106 -19.29 -13.01 18.09
N VAL A 107 -20.04 -12.24 17.29
CA VAL A 107 -19.68 -10.87 16.91
C VAL A 107 -19.50 -9.98 18.13
N VAL A 108 -20.49 -9.95 19.03
CA VAL A 108 -20.42 -9.15 20.26
C VAL A 108 -19.25 -9.61 21.14
N ALA A 109 -19.02 -10.92 21.27
CA ALA A 109 -17.96 -11.48 22.10
C ALA A 109 -16.56 -11.09 21.59
N TYR A 110 -16.25 -11.32 20.31
CA TYR A 110 -14.93 -10.95 19.79
C TYR A 110 -14.77 -9.42 19.75
N GLN A 111 -15.85 -8.66 19.52
CA GLN A 111 -15.80 -7.21 19.49
C GLN A 111 -15.52 -6.63 20.88
N THR A 112 -16.13 -7.21 21.91
CA THR A 112 -15.84 -6.87 23.32
C THR A 112 -14.39 -7.20 23.65
N GLY A 113 -13.89 -8.37 23.23
CA GLY A 113 -12.47 -8.71 23.36
C GLY A 113 -11.55 -7.69 22.66
N ARG A 114 -11.93 -7.20 21.47
CA ARG A 114 -11.19 -6.16 20.76
C ARG A 114 -11.21 -4.83 21.51
N ILE A 115 -12.33 -4.42 22.09
CA ILE A 115 -12.46 -3.20 22.90
C ILE A 115 -11.57 -3.29 24.14
N LEU A 116 -11.65 -4.40 24.87
CA LEU A 116 -10.89 -4.67 26.10
C LEU A 116 -9.39 -4.79 25.86
N THR A 117 -8.95 -5.15 24.66
CA THR A 117 -7.52 -5.20 24.32
C THR A 117 -7.03 -3.87 23.75
N THR A 118 -7.79 -3.25 22.86
CA THR A 118 -7.34 -2.06 22.11
C THR A 118 -7.28 -0.81 22.99
N TYR A 119 -8.32 -0.51 23.77
CA TYR A 119 -8.32 0.71 24.59
C TYR A 119 -7.24 0.71 25.68
N PRO A 120 -7.07 -0.36 26.48
CA PRO A 120 -6.03 -0.36 27.50
C PRO A 120 -4.63 -0.36 26.90
N LEU A 121 -4.42 -1.06 25.78
CA LEU A 121 -3.12 -1.06 25.10
C LEU A 121 -2.76 0.33 24.58
N LEU A 122 -3.70 1.02 23.92
CA LEU A 122 -3.47 2.37 23.41
C LEU A 122 -3.39 3.42 24.53
N TYR A 123 -4.10 3.19 25.64
CA TYR A 123 -3.93 3.99 26.85
C TYR A 123 -2.54 3.81 27.46
N LEU A 124 -1.98 2.60 27.46
CA LEU A 124 -0.61 2.36 27.93
C LEU A 124 0.42 2.93 26.95
N LEU A 125 0.17 2.83 25.65
CA LEU A 125 1.06 3.34 24.61
C LEU A 125 1.29 4.85 24.71
N ARG A 126 0.32 5.60 25.24
CA ARG A 126 0.44 7.06 25.48
C ARG A 126 1.62 7.47 26.37
N PHE A 127 2.17 6.52 27.15
CA PHE A 127 3.31 6.75 28.03
C PHE A 127 4.65 6.52 27.33
N ILE A 128 4.65 5.88 26.16
CA ILE A 128 5.85 5.57 25.37
C ILE A 128 5.92 6.45 24.13
N ASP A 129 4.76 6.68 23.48
CA ASP A 129 4.65 7.39 22.21
C ASP A 129 3.42 8.32 22.20
N ARG A 130 3.22 9.05 21.09
CA ARG A 130 2.13 10.01 20.91
C ARG A 130 0.76 9.32 21.06
N PRO A 131 -0.17 9.90 21.85
CA PRO A 131 -1.49 9.31 22.04
C PRO A 131 -2.27 9.30 20.73
N LEU A 132 -2.76 8.13 20.33
CA LEU A 132 -3.63 8.02 19.16
C LEU A 132 -5.01 8.65 19.47
N PRO A 133 -5.52 9.58 18.64
CA PRO A 133 -6.80 10.23 18.88
C PRO A 133 -7.96 9.22 18.98
N LEU A 134 -8.91 9.45 19.89
CA LEU A 134 -10.05 8.54 20.13
C LEU A 134 -10.82 8.17 18.85
N ARG A 135 -10.93 9.10 17.90
CA ARG A 135 -11.57 8.86 16.60
C ARG A 135 -10.90 7.72 15.82
N TRP A 136 -9.57 7.65 15.83
CA TRP A 136 -8.81 6.56 15.22
C TRP A 136 -8.93 5.27 16.01
N GLN A 137 -9.00 5.34 17.33
CA GLN A 137 -9.22 4.16 18.18
C GLN A 137 -10.58 3.50 17.86
N HIS A 138 -11.64 4.28 17.68
CA HIS A 138 -12.95 3.77 17.25
C HIS A 138 -12.88 3.07 15.88
N VAL A 139 -12.11 3.60 14.94
CA VAL A 139 -11.90 2.96 13.63
C VAL A 139 -11.12 1.64 13.76
N LEU A 140 -10.09 1.57 14.60
CA LEU A 140 -9.32 0.33 14.85
C LEU A 140 -10.18 -0.78 15.49
N ILE A 141 -11.20 -0.37 16.24
CA ILE A 141 -12.14 -1.28 16.89
C ILE A 141 -13.21 -1.73 15.89
N LEU A 142 -13.86 -0.81 15.19
CA LEU A 142 -14.92 -1.16 14.22
C LEU A 142 -14.36 -1.84 12.96
N GLY A 143 -13.11 -1.53 12.59
CA GLY A 143 -12.40 -2.15 11.47
C GLY A 143 -11.97 -3.60 11.71
N ASN A 144 -12.34 -4.22 12.84
CA ASN A 144 -12.09 -5.64 13.14
C ASN A 144 -13.04 -6.57 12.36
N ILE A 145 -13.06 -6.41 11.05
CA ILE A 145 -13.90 -7.18 10.14
C ILE A 145 -13.30 -8.58 9.99
N LYS A 146 -14.14 -9.61 10.15
CA LYS A 146 -13.76 -11.00 9.88
C LYS A 146 -13.93 -11.29 8.40
N GLY A 147 -12.97 -12.01 7.82
CA GLY A 147 -12.91 -12.22 6.37
C GLY A 147 -12.64 -13.67 5.99
N SER A 148 -12.14 -13.86 4.76
CA SER A 148 -11.87 -15.15 4.13
C SER A 148 -10.91 -16.04 4.91
N LEU A 149 -9.93 -15.47 5.64
CA LEU A 149 -8.98 -16.27 6.42
C LEU A 149 -9.68 -17.12 7.50
N SER A 150 -10.66 -16.54 8.21
CA SER A 150 -11.44 -17.29 9.19
C SER A 150 -12.20 -18.44 8.54
N MET A 151 -12.69 -18.21 7.32
CA MET A 151 -13.38 -19.22 6.54
C MET A 151 -12.47 -20.34 6.05
N ALA A 152 -11.29 -19.99 5.53
CA ALA A 152 -10.28 -20.95 5.10
C ALA A 152 -9.86 -21.88 6.23
N LEU A 153 -9.68 -21.34 7.45
CA LEU A 153 -9.37 -22.13 8.63
C LEU A 153 -10.52 -23.07 9.03
N ALA A 154 -11.77 -22.60 8.96
CA ALA A 154 -12.93 -23.46 9.23
C ALA A 154 -13.03 -24.61 8.21
N LEU A 155 -12.75 -24.34 6.93
CA LEU A 155 -12.75 -25.37 5.89
C LEU A 155 -11.59 -26.36 6.01
N SER A 156 -10.45 -25.93 6.57
CA SER A 156 -9.29 -26.80 6.81
C SER A 156 -9.50 -27.83 7.92
N LEU A 157 -10.63 -27.76 8.65
CA LEU A 157 -10.96 -28.76 9.66
C LEU A 157 -11.19 -30.14 9.01
N PRO A 158 -10.69 -31.23 9.63
CA PRO A 158 -10.85 -32.57 9.11
C PRO A 158 -12.33 -32.90 8.84
N PRO A 159 -12.67 -33.55 7.70
CA PRO A 159 -14.05 -33.84 7.33
C PRO A 159 -14.77 -34.72 8.37
N ASP A 160 -14.01 -35.57 9.06
CA ASP A 160 -14.51 -36.54 10.03
C ASP A 160 -14.77 -35.92 11.41
N LEU A 161 -14.47 -34.62 11.59
CA LEU A 161 -14.62 -33.94 12.86
C LEU A 161 -16.11 -33.79 13.22
N PRO A 162 -16.56 -34.31 14.38
CA PRO A 162 -17.96 -34.18 14.79
C PRO A 162 -18.32 -32.71 14.98
N GLY A 163 -19.41 -32.27 14.35
CA GLY A 163 -19.85 -30.88 14.41
C GLY A 163 -19.13 -29.94 13.44
N ARG A 164 -18.30 -30.43 12.51
CA ARG A 164 -17.65 -29.61 11.47
C ARG A 164 -18.65 -28.71 10.75
N SER A 165 -19.80 -29.25 10.33
CA SER A 165 -20.85 -28.49 9.63
C SER A 165 -21.40 -27.33 10.46
N GLN A 166 -21.55 -27.53 11.78
CA GLN A 166 -22.02 -26.49 12.71
C GLN A 166 -20.96 -25.40 12.89
N VAL A 167 -19.68 -25.78 13.01
CA VAL A 167 -18.56 -24.83 13.09
C VAL A 167 -18.43 -24.02 11.81
N VAL A 168 -18.49 -24.67 10.64
CA VAL A 168 -18.46 -24.02 9.32
C VAL A 168 -19.63 -23.05 9.17
N ALA A 169 -20.86 -23.47 9.51
CA ALA A 169 -22.03 -22.60 9.44
C ALA A 169 -21.94 -21.40 10.40
N LEU A 170 -21.46 -21.61 11.64
CA LEU A 170 -21.28 -20.55 12.62
C LEU A 170 -20.22 -19.53 12.16
N VAL A 171 -19.05 -20.00 11.70
CA VAL A 171 -17.98 -19.14 11.21
C VAL A 171 -18.43 -18.37 9.98
N PHE A 172 -19.09 -19.03 9.03
CA PHE A 172 -19.62 -18.38 7.85
C PHE A 172 -20.67 -17.32 8.21
N SER A 173 -21.63 -17.65 9.08
CA SER A 173 -22.63 -16.68 9.58
C SER A 173 -21.98 -15.47 10.25
N THR A 174 -20.96 -15.71 11.09
CA THR A 174 -20.24 -14.66 11.80
C THR A 174 -19.48 -13.75 10.84
N VAL A 175 -18.81 -14.34 9.85
CA VAL A 175 -18.10 -13.60 8.79
C VAL A 175 -19.10 -12.80 7.95
N LEU A 176 -20.24 -13.37 7.58
CA LEU A 176 -21.27 -12.68 6.80
C LEU A 176 -21.85 -11.50 7.56
N VAL A 177 -22.22 -11.68 8.84
CA VAL A 177 -22.71 -10.59 9.70
C VAL A 177 -21.64 -9.51 9.89
N SER A 178 -20.37 -9.89 10.05
CA SER A 178 -19.26 -8.94 10.16
C SER A 178 -19.02 -8.16 8.85
N LEU A 179 -18.96 -8.83 7.70
CA LEU A 179 -18.75 -8.20 6.40
C LEU A 179 -19.91 -7.26 6.03
N VAL A 180 -21.15 -7.71 6.18
CA VAL A 180 -22.32 -6.89 5.84
C VAL A 180 -22.53 -5.80 6.89
N GLY A 181 -22.49 -6.14 8.18
CA GLY A 181 -22.73 -5.18 9.25
C GLY A 181 -21.57 -4.20 9.46
N GLN A 182 -20.38 -4.72 9.80
CA GLN A 182 -19.19 -3.90 10.09
C GLN A 182 -18.56 -3.33 8.81
N GLY A 183 -18.51 -4.12 7.73
CA GLY A 183 -17.94 -3.67 6.45
C GLY A 183 -18.72 -2.50 5.81
N LEU A 184 -20.06 -2.54 5.80
CA LEU A 184 -20.85 -1.42 5.28
C LEU A 184 -20.92 -0.22 6.22
N SER A 185 -20.81 -0.43 7.53
CA SER A 185 -20.85 0.66 8.52
C SER A 185 -19.53 1.42 8.64
N LEU A 186 -18.39 0.80 8.32
CA LEU A 186 -17.07 1.41 8.46
C LEU A 186 -16.90 2.70 7.62
N PRO A 187 -17.24 2.74 6.30
CA PRO A 187 -17.14 3.97 5.52
C PRO A 187 -18.02 5.10 6.07
N VAL A 188 -19.23 4.76 6.53
CA VAL A 188 -20.16 5.72 7.15
C VAL A 188 -19.57 6.27 8.45
N LEU A 189 -18.98 5.43 9.28
CA LEU A 189 -18.31 5.85 10.51
C LEU A 189 -17.12 6.78 10.21
N VAL A 190 -16.25 6.39 9.27
CA VAL A 190 -15.08 7.19 8.88
C VAL A 190 -15.50 8.58 8.40
N LYS A 191 -16.55 8.65 7.58
CA LYS A 191 -17.13 9.93 7.13
C LYS A 191 -17.71 10.73 8.29
N ARG A 192 -18.44 10.09 9.20
CA ARG A 192 -19.05 10.74 10.39
C ARG A 192 -18.00 11.28 11.35
N LEU A 193 -16.88 10.58 11.52
CA LEU A 193 -15.75 11.00 12.37
C LEU A 193 -14.86 12.07 11.70
N ARG A 194 -15.14 12.42 10.43
CA ARG A 194 -14.39 13.39 9.62
C ARG A 194 -12.89 13.08 9.56
N LEU A 195 -12.54 11.79 9.53
CA LEU A 195 -11.13 11.35 9.47
C LEU A 195 -10.52 11.51 8.07
N SER A 196 -11.37 11.56 7.05
CA SER A 196 -10.96 11.67 5.64
C SER A 196 -11.12 13.06 5.05
N VAL A 197 -11.32 14.10 5.87
CA VAL A 197 -11.39 15.47 5.34
C VAL A 197 -9.95 15.89 5.04
N PRO A 198 -9.52 15.98 3.76
CA PRO A 198 -8.22 16.58 3.46
C PRO A 198 -8.22 17.97 4.09
N SER A 199 -7.12 18.33 4.76
CA SER A 199 -7.01 19.68 5.30
C SER A 199 -7.23 20.67 4.16
N VAL A 200 -7.92 21.79 4.43
CA VAL A 200 -8.16 22.84 3.42
C VAL A 200 -6.83 23.25 2.75
N THR A 201 -5.74 23.21 3.51
CA THR A 201 -4.36 23.36 3.08
C THR A 201 -3.93 22.32 2.04
N LYS A 202 -4.14 21.02 2.31
CA LYS A 202 -3.76 19.93 1.39
C LYS A 202 -4.56 19.99 0.08
N GLN A 203 -5.87 20.25 0.16
CA GLN A 203 -6.71 20.41 -1.03
C GLN A 203 -6.24 21.58 -1.92
N ARG A 204 -5.77 22.67 -1.29
CA ARG A 204 -5.20 23.81 -2.03
C ARG A 204 -3.88 23.45 -2.71
N ILE A 205 -3.00 22.74 -2.03
CA ILE A 205 -1.74 22.22 -2.64
C ILE A 205 -2.06 21.30 -3.81
N GLU A 206 -2.97 20.34 -3.64
CA GLU A 206 -3.38 19.39 -4.70
C GLU A 206 -3.94 20.14 -5.92
N THR A 207 -4.73 21.19 -5.71
CA THR A 207 -5.27 22.01 -6.80
C THR A 207 -4.17 22.76 -7.56
N LEU A 208 -3.21 23.34 -6.85
CA LEU A 208 -2.08 24.04 -7.48
C LEU A 208 -1.16 23.06 -8.24
N GLN A 209 -0.90 21.88 -7.65
CA GLN A 209 -0.13 20.82 -8.31
C GLN A 209 -0.84 20.29 -9.55
N LEU A 210 -2.16 20.10 -9.50
CA LEU A 210 -2.96 19.66 -10.63
C LEU A 210 -2.82 20.63 -11.81
N ASN A 211 -2.91 21.94 -11.57
CA ASN A 211 -2.74 22.95 -12.60
C ASN A 211 -1.33 22.91 -13.22
N LEU A 212 -0.29 22.74 -12.40
CA LEU A 212 1.09 22.64 -12.87
C LEU A 212 1.32 21.39 -13.73
N ILE A 213 0.81 20.23 -13.28
CA ILE A 213 0.92 18.96 -14.01
C ILE A 213 0.17 19.05 -15.34
N ALA A 214 -1.06 19.56 -15.34
CA ALA A 214 -1.87 19.71 -16.54
C ALA A 214 -1.19 20.65 -17.56
N ALA A 215 -0.67 21.79 -17.12
CA ALA A 215 0.00 22.74 -18.01
C ALA A 215 1.31 22.17 -18.60
N LYS A 216 2.12 21.46 -17.80
CA LYS A 216 3.34 20.78 -18.29
C LYS A 216 3.03 19.66 -19.27
N ALA A 217 2.01 18.85 -19.00
CA ALA A 217 1.58 17.80 -19.90
C ALA A 217 1.06 18.37 -21.24
N ALA A 218 0.25 19.43 -21.19
CA ALA A 218 -0.23 20.11 -22.39
C ALA A 218 0.91 20.70 -23.23
N GLN A 219 1.90 21.32 -22.59
CA GLN A 219 3.08 21.84 -23.28
C GLN A 219 3.91 20.74 -23.94
N GLN A 220 4.09 19.59 -23.29
CA GLN A 220 4.82 18.46 -23.84
C GLN A 220 4.09 17.86 -25.06
N GLU A 221 2.77 17.78 -25.02
CA GLU A 221 1.97 17.33 -26.15
C GLU A 221 1.97 18.33 -27.32
N LEU A 222 2.06 19.63 -27.04
CA LEU A 222 2.19 20.68 -28.06
C LEU A 222 3.40 20.43 -28.98
N ALA A 223 4.52 19.95 -28.42
CA ALA A 223 5.71 19.59 -29.17
C ALA A 223 5.47 18.40 -30.11
N ASN A 224 4.71 17.39 -29.67
CA ASN A 224 4.33 16.24 -30.49
C ASN A 224 3.42 16.66 -31.66
N LEU A 225 2.46 17.54 -31.39
CA LEU A 225 1.53 18.04 -32.41
C LEU A 225 2.25 18.86 -33.50
N LEU A 226 3.24 19.68 -33.12
CA LEU A 226 4.08 20.38 -34.09
C LEU A 226 4.88 19.39 -34.96
N GLN A 227 5.49 18.36 -34.36
CA GLN A 227 6.25 17.35 -35.09
C GLN A 227 5.39 16.53 -36.05
N SER A 228 4.15 16.22 -35.66
CA SER A 228 3.20 15.47 -36.51
C SER A 228 2.66 16.28 -37.70
N GLY A 229 2.89 17.60 -37.74
CA GLY A 229 2.33 18.51 -38.73
C GLY A 229 0.85 18.88 -38.49
N SER A 230 0.24 18.40 -37.41
CA SER A 230 -1.15 18.69 -37.04
C SER A 230 -1.36 20.13 -36.56
N LEU A 231 -0.29 20.80 -36.10
CA LEU A 231 -0.31 22.16 -35.58
C LEU A 231 0.63 23.08 -36.38
N PRO A 232 0.15 24.21 -36.92
CA PRO A 232 1.00 25.16 -37.62
C PRO A 232 1.91 25.93 -36.65
N LYS A 233 3.11 26.30 -37.12
CA LYS A 233 4.18 26.86 -36.27
C LYS A 233 3.81 28.17 -35.55
N ASN A 234 3.05 29.05 -36.21
CA ASN A 234 2.57 30.30 -35.61
C ASN A 234 1.68 30.04 -34.39
N LEU A 235 0.79 29.06 -34.49
CA LEU A 235 -0.14 28.69 -33.43
C LEU A 235 0.56 27.92 -32.30
N TYR A 236 1.63 27.16 -32.64
CA TYR A 236 2.54 26.59 -31.65
C TYR A 236 3.20 27.66 -30.78
N GLU A 237 3.80 28.69 -31.38
CA GLU A 237 4.53 29.72 -30.63
C GLU A 237 3.61 30.48 -29.67
N GLU A 238 2.38 30.79 -30.10
CA GLU A 238 1.35 31.42 -29.27
C GLU A 238 0.92 30.52 -28.09
N LEU A 239 0.53 29.27 -28.36
CA LEU A 239 0.11 28.33 -27.31
C LEU A 239 1.25 27.96 -26.36
N PHE A 240 2.48 27.83 -26.88
CA PHE A 240 3.66 27.54 -26.07
C PHE A 240 3.91 28.68 -25.08
N ALA A 241 3.83 29.94 -25.53
CA ALA A 241 3.99 31.11 -24.66
C ALA A 241 2.88 31.16 -23.59
N ALA A 242 1.63 30.86 -23.96
CA ALA A 242 0.51 30.82 -23.02
C ALA A 242 0.70 29.75 -21.93
N TYR A 243 1.04 28.51 -22.31
CA TYR A 243 1.31 27.44 -21.35
C TYR A 243 2.56 27.70 -20.50
N GLN A 244 3.61 28.28 -21.08
CA GLN A 244 4.81 28.67 -20.33
C GLN A 244 4.48 29.71 -19.25
N ALA A 245 3.63 30.69 -19.56
CA ALA A 245 3.16 31.68 -18.59
C ALA A 245 2.30 31.02 -17.49
N GLN A 246 1.43 30.07 -17.85
CA GLN A 246 0.61 29.32 -16.89
C GLN A 246 1.47 28.46 -15.96
N ILE A 247 2.50 27.79 -16.48
CA ILE A 247 3.47 27.01 -15.68
C ILE A 247 4.20 27.93 -14.70
N ALA A 248 4.69 29.09 -15.17
CA ALA A 248 5.39 30.04 -14.32
C ALA A 248 4.50 30.61 -13.21
N ALA A 249 3.23 30.88 -13.49
CA ALA A 249 2.24 31.31 -12.50
C ALA A 249 1.95 30.20 -11.47
N ALA A 250 1.69 28.98 -11.94
CA ALA A 250 1.42 27.83 -11.04
C ALA A 250 2.62 27.49 -10.15
N ASP A 251 3.85 27.53 -10.69
CA ASP A 251 5.08 27.34 -9.91
C ASP A 251 5.26 28.46 -8.86
N ARG A 252 4.91 29.70 -9.20
CA ARG A 252 4.97 30.83 -8.26
C ARG A 252 3.96 30.64 -7.13
N ASP A 253 2.70 30.33 -7.45
CA ASP A 253 1.64 30.11 -6.46
C ASP A 253 1.99 28.96 -5.51
N LEU A 254 2.56 27.86 -6.03
CA LEU A 254 3.06 26.76 -5.21
C LEU A 254 4.19 27.21 -4.28
N ARG A 255 5.19 27.90 -4.81
CA ARG A 255 6.33 28.40 -4.02
C ARG A 255 5.87 29.37 -2.93
N ASP A 256 5.01 30.31 -3.25
CA ASP A 256 4.49 31.30 -2.31
C ASP A 256 3.70 30.61 -1.19
N PHE A 257 2.90 29.60 -1.53
CA PHE A 257 2.18 28.80 -0.53
C PHE A 257 3.13 28.04 0.40
N TYR A 258 4.17 27.39 -0.13
CA TYR A 258 5.19 26.72 0.70
C TYR A 258 5.98 27.72 1.56
N ASN A 259 6.34 28.87 1.02
CA ASN A 259 7.08 29.91 1.75
C ASN A 259 6.25 30.49 2.90
N GLN A 260 4.96 30.76 2.68
CA GLN A 260 4.04 31.20 3.74
C GLN A 260 3.87 30.13 4.84
N ARG A 261 3.84 28.85 4.46
CA ARG A 261 3.73 27.74 5.41
C ARG A 261 5.02 27.54 6.24
N THR A 262 6.18 27.80 5.63
CA THR A 262 7.51 27.81 6.27
C THR A 262 7.67 28.94 7.30
N LEU A 263 6.73 29.88 7.43
CA LEU A 263 6.79 30.93 8.46
C LEU A 263 5.94 30.59 9.70
N ASN A 264 5.12 29.54 9.65
CA ASN A 264 4.27 29.09 10.77
C ASN A 264 4.86 27.82 11.41
N ASP A 265 5.41 27.94 12.63
CA ASP A 265 6.21 26.92 13.34
C ASP A 265 5.62 25.49 13.38
N ASN A 266 4.30 25.34 13.43
CA ASN A 266 3.65 24.02 13.52
C ASN A 266 3.50 23.29 12.18
N ALA A 267 3.72 23.98 11.05
CA ALA A 267 3.54 23.42 9.70
C ALA A 267 4.85 22.91 9.06
N HIS A 268 6.00 23.22 9.66
CA HIS A 268 7.32 22.85 9.19
C HIS A 268 7.56 21.34 9.09
N LEU A 269 6.96 20.54 9.98
CA LEU A 269 7.25 19.10 10.05
C LEU A 269 6.63 18.31 8.88
N GLU A 270 5.40 18.64 8.47
CA GLU A 270 4.73 17.97 7.34
C GLU A 270 5.32 18.39 5.98
N ASP A 271 5.69 19.66 5.81
CA ASP A 271 6.26 20.14 4.55
C ASP A 271 7.71 19.69 4.36
N GLN A 272 8.50 19.60 5.44
CA GLN A 272 9.81 18.96 5.39
C GLN A 272 9.69 17.50 4.94
N SER A 273 8.74 16.74 5.50
CA SER A 273 8.47 15.35 5.10
C SER A 273 8.11 15.23 3.61
N HIS A 274 7.22 16.07 3.08
CA HIS A 274 6.87 16.02 1.65
C HIS A 274 8.04 16.37 0.72
N LEU A 275 8.81 17.43 1.04
CA LEU A 275 9.99 17.81 0.27
C LEU A 275 11.10 16.77 0.36
N ASP A 276 11.28 16.16 1.53
CA ASP A 276 12.23 15.08 1.75
C ASP A 276 11.80 13.81 0.98
N GLY A 277 10.50 13.54 0.87
CA GLY A 277 9.95 12.49 -0.01
C GLY A 277 10.26 12.71 -1.49
N LEU A 278 10.16 13.95 -1.99
CA LEU A 278 10.56 14.29 -3.37
C LEU A 278 12.07 14.17 -3.58
N ARG A 279 12.88 14.70 -2.65
CA ARG A 279 14.35 14.56 -2.69
C ARG A 279 14.76 13.10 -2.67
N ARG A 280 14.12 12.28 -1.83
CA ARG A 280 14.34 10.83 -1.75
C ARG A 280 14.05 10.16 -3.09
N ARG A 281 12.92 10.49 -3.75
CA ARG A 281 12.61 9.98 -5.10
C ARG A 281 13.68 10.37 -6.13
N LEU A 282 14.14 11.62 -6.12
CA LEU A 282 15.19 12.10 -7.02
C LEU A 282 16.52 11.39 -6.77
N TYR A 283 16.99 11.30 -5.53
CA TYR A 283 18.23 10.61 -5.19
C TYR A 283 18.18 9.11 -5.51
N LEU A 284 17.02 8.47 -5.33
CA LEU A 284 16.82 7.08 -5.74
C LEU A 284 16.85 6.92 -7.27
N ALA A 285 16.26 7.86 -8.02
CA ALA A 285 16.34 7.87 -9.48
C ALA A 285 17.77 8.09 -9.98
N GLU A 286 18.51 9.04 -9.40
CA GLU A 286 19.93 9.28 -9.70
C GLU A 286 20.78 8.04 -9.39
N LYS A 287 20.57 7.43 -8.22
CA LYS A 287 21.25 6.19 -7.83
C LYS A 287 20.93 5.05 -8.79
N GLY A 288 19.67 4.93 -9.22
CA GLY A 288 19.23 3.95 -10.21
C GLY A 288 19.93 4.13 -11.56
N ALA A 289 20.02 5.37 -12.05
CA ALA A 289 20.69 5.69 -13.31
C ALA A 289 22.19 5.39 -13.27
N VAL A 290 22.87 5.71 -12.15
CA VAL A 290 24.31 5.43 -11.97
C VAL A 290 24.57 3.93 -11.92
N ASN A 291 23.73 3.17 -11.20
CA ASN A 291 23.85 1.71 -11.15
C ASN A 291 23.58 1.05 -12.51
N ASP A 292 22.63 1.56 -13.28
CA ASP A 292 22.36 1.08 -14.64
C ASP A 292 23.53 1.38 -15.59
N ALA A 293 24.15 2.56 -15.48
CA ALA A 293 25.34 2.92 -16.25
C ALA A 293 26.57 2.08 -15.87
N LEU A 294 26.75 1.75 -14.59
CA LEU A 294 27.76 0.78 -14.13
C LEU A 294 27.54 -0.60 -14.73
N ARG A 295 26.30 -1.09 -14.68
CA ARG A 295 25.94 -2.42 -15.21
C ARG A 295 26.16 -2.51 -16.72
N LYS A 296 25.96 -1.42 -17.45
CA LYS A 296 26.22 -1.30 -18.89
C LYS A 296 27.70 -1.07 -19.24
N GLY A 297 28.60 -1.00 -18.25
CA GLY A 297 30.03 -0.74 -18.46
C GLY A 297 30.34 0.67 -18.96
N LEU A 298 29.40 1.62 -18.82
CA LEU A 298 29.56 3.00 -19.28
C LEU A 298 30.37 3.86 -18.29
N LEU A 299 30.50 3.40 -17.04
CA LEU A 299 31.21 4.08 -15.96
C LEU A 299 32.16 3.12 -15.25
N SER A 300 33.28 3.66 -14.73
CA SER A 300 34.19 2.93 -13.85
C SER A 300 33.57 2.75 -12.46
N GLU A 301 33.88 1.61 -11.84
CA GLU A 301 33.43 1.28 -10.48
C GLU A 301 33.96 2.29 -9.45
N GLU A 302 35.21 2.75 -9.62
CA GLU A 302 35.87 3.72 -8.74
C GLU A 302 35.17 5.08 -8.74
N THR A 303 34.80 5.60 -9.92
CA THR A 303 34.14 6.92 -10.03
C THR A 303 32.70 6.88 -9.55
N SER A 304 32.02 5.75 -9.76
CA SER A 304 30.63 5.59 -9.37
C SER A 304 30.45 5.33 -7.88
N GLN A 305 31.38 4.62 -7.23
CA GLN A 305 31.34 4.36 -5.79
C GLN A 305 31.36 5.66 -4.97
N ALA A 306 32.18 6.64 -5.35
CA ALA A 306 32.23 7.93 -4.68
C ALA A 306 30.89 8.69 -4.80
N TYR A 307 30.28 8.69 -5.98
CA TYR A 307 29.01 9.37 -6.22
C TYR A 307 27.84 8.69 -5.50
N VAL A 308 27.77 7.35 -5.56
CA VAL A 308 26.75 6.55 -4.85
C VAL A 308 26.87 6.72 -3.34
N ARG A 309 28.10 6.80 -2.81
CA ARG A 309 28.33 7.11 -1.38
C ARG A 309 27.76 8.47 -1.00
N SER A 310 28.00 9.51 -1.80
CA SER A 310 27.45 10.84 -1.57
C SER A 310 25.90 10.85 -1.63
N LEU A 311 25.31 10.07 -2.52
CA LEU A 311 23.85 9.92 -2.61
C LEU A 311 23.28 9.19 -1.40
N ASN A 312 23.97 8.17 -0.89
CA ASN A 312 23.56 7.48 0.32
C ASN A 312 23.62 8.41 1.55
N GLU A 313 24.66 9.24 1.67
CA GLU A 313 24.76 10.25 2.73
C GLU A 313 23.61 11.27 2.64
N LYS A 314 23.30 11.76 1.43
CA LYS A 314 22.14 12.63 1.21
C LYS A 314 20.82 11.94 1.57
N LEU A 315 20.63 10.68 1.21
CA LEU A 315 19.44 9.88 1.57
C LEU A 315 19.30 9.69 3.08
N LEU A 316 20.41 9.46 3.79
CA LEU A 316 20.48 9.35 5.26
C LEU A 316 20.19 10.68 5.96
N SER A 317 20.46 11.82 5.30
CA SER A 317 20.19 13.15 5.86
C SER A 317 18.72 13.58 5.82
N LEU A 318 17.88 12.87 5.05
CA LEU A 318 16.45 13.11 4.97
C LEU A 318 15.75 12.46 6.15
N LYS A 319 14.80 13.16 6.80
CA LYS A 319 14.01 12.57 7.89
C LYS A 319 13.16 11.41 7.35
N ASP A 320 13.04 10.34 8.14
CA ASP A 320 12.09 9.26 7.85
C ASP A 320 10.66 9.71 8.17
N ASP A 321 9.74 9.39 7.26
CA ASP A 321 8.29 9.63 7.37
C ASP A 321 7.64 8.78 8.47
#